data_AF-A0A1A8J1C7-F1
#
_entry.id   AF-A0A1A8J1C7-F1
#
_cell.length_a   1.000
_cell.length_b   1.000
_cell.length_c   1.000
_cell.angle_alpha   90.00
_cell.angle_beta   90.00
_cell.angle_gamma   90.00
#
_symmetry.space_group_name_H-M   'P 1'
#
loop_
_entity.id
_entity.type
_entity.pdbx_description
1 polymer ?
#
loop_
_entity_poly.entity_id
_entity_poly.type
_entity_poly.pdbx_seq_one_letter_code
_entity_poly.pdbx_strand_id
1 'polypeptide(L)'
;AKPGCIIELDAITDFQGKETQLLHVFEEHLILGDVSKEDTQETPDSPCNDSGKPAFSRRFFLVVVELSPTGRSLLHMWHLHLAACPVTIEET
;
A
#
# COMPACT_ATOMS: atom_id res chain seq x y z
N ALA A 1 12.62 17.98 -5.49
CA ALA A 1 11.34 17.31 -5.18
C ALA A 1 11.61 15.81 -5.04
N LYS A 2 11.01 15.12 -4.06
CA LYS A 2 10.99 13.64 -4.09
C LYS A 2 10.15 13.23 -5.31
N PRO A 3 10.59 12.29 -6.16
CA PRO A 3 9.75 11.78 -7.23
C PRO A 3 8.47 11.22 -6.59
N GLY A 4 7.32 11.76 -6.97
CA GLY A 4 6.04 11.11 -6.68
C GLY A 4 5.87 9.93 -7.64
N CYS A 5 5.25 8.84 -7.18
CA CYS A 5 4.74 7.81 -8.07
C CYS A 5 3.20 7.91 -8.11
N ILE A 6 2.61 7.60 -9.26
CA ILE A 6 1.16 7.46 -9.41
C ILE A 6 0.90 5.96 -9.42
N ILE A 7 -0.09 5.53 -8.64
CA ILE A 7 -0.51 4.13 -8.54
C ILE A 7 -1.96 4.08 -9.01
N GLU A 8 -2.21 3.27 -10.03
CA GLU A 8 -3.54 2.95 -10.51
C GLU A 8 -3.95 1.60 -9.93
N LEU A 9 -5.15 1.52 -9.37
CA LEU A 9 -5.68 0.31 -8.73
C LEU A 9 -7.06 0.02 -9.31
N ASP A 10 -7.17 -1.10 -10.02
CA ASP A 10 -8.43 -1.55 -10.62
C ASP A 10 -9.56 -1.62 -9.57
N ALA A 11 -9.22 -2.08 -8.37
CA ALA A 11 -10.16 -2.16 -7.25
C ALA A 11 -10.82 -0.82 -6.87
N ILE A 12 -10.17 0.33 -7.12
CA ILE A 12 -10.77 1.65 -6.92
C ILE A 12 -11.61 2.06 -8.12
N THR A 13 -11.17 1.71 -9.33
CA THR A 13 -11.90 2.07 -10.55
C THR A 13 -13.30 1.44 -10.58
N ASP A 14 -13.50 0.31 -9.91
CA ASP A 14 -14.81 -0.33 -9.70
C ASP A 14 -15.79 0.50 -8.82
N PHE A 15 -15.33 1.59 -8.20
CA PHE A 15 -16.17 2.52 -7.43
C PHE A 15 -16.75 3.66 -8.26
N GLN A 16 -16.48 3.70 -9.58
CA GLN A 16 -17.10 4.67 -10.46
C GLN A 16 -18.64 4.54 -10.41
N GLY A 17 -19.32 5.64 -10.07
CA GLY A 17 -20.77 5.69 -9.94
C GLY A 17 -21.33 5.22 -8.60
N LYS A 18 -20.49 4.76 -7.67
CA LYS A 18 -20.89 4.44 -6.28
C LYS A 18 -20.78 5.68 -5.38
N GLU A 19 -21.62 5.77 -4.36
CA GLU A 19 -21.61 6.87 -3.42
C GLU A 19 -20.46 6.70 -2.40
N THR A 20 -19.30 7.26 -2.72
CA THR A 20 -18.12 7.22 -1.86
C THR A 20 -18.20 8.32 -0.81
N GLN A 21 -18.25 7.95 0.47
CA GLN A 21 -18.26 8.87 1.61
C GLN A 21 -16.84 9.27 2.03
N LEU A 22 -15.88 8.35 1.90
CA LEU A 22 -14.48 8.56 2.24
C LEU A 22 -13.58 7.75 1.32
N LEU A 23 -12.48 8.36 0.90
CA LEU A 23 -11.32 7.67 0.32
C LEU A 23 -10.06 8.28 0.92
N HIS A 24 -9.26 7.47 1.59
CA HIS A 24 -8.03 7.92 2.22
C HIS A 24 -6.96 6.83 2.22
N VAL A 25 -5.69 7.24 2.12
CA VAL A 25 -4.55 6.33 2.25
C VAL A 25 -3.82 6.65 3.55
N PHE A 26 -3.94 5.76 4.53
CA PHE A 26 -3.25 5.88 5.82
C PHE A 26 -1.90 5.16 5.77
N GLU A 27 -0.87 5.68 6.44
CA GLU A 27 0.31 4.87 6.75
C GLU A 27 -0.09 3.73 7.71
N GLU A 28 0.48 2.53 7.53
CA GLU A 28 0.11 1.32 8.29
C GLU A 28 0.12 1.55 9.81
N HIS A 29 1.14 2.23 10.31
CA HIS A 29 1.35 2.49 11.73
C HIS A 29 0.25 3.39 12.35
N LEU A 30 -0.46 4.18 11.54
CA LEU A 30 -1.57 5.00 12.03
C LEU A 30 -2.82 4.17 12.33
N ILE A 31 -2.99 3.03 11.64
CA ILE A 31 -4.15 2.14 11.83
C ILE A 31 -3.83 1.04 12.85
N LEU A 32 -2.68 0.37 12.71
CA LEU A 32 -2.32 -0.76 13.57
C LEU A 32 -1.64 -0.30 14.88
N GLY A 33 -1.30 0.98 14.98
CA GLY A 33 -0.41 1.49 16.02
C GLY A 33 1.05 1.11 15.74
N ASP A 34 1.96 1.69 16.53
CA ASP A 34 3.36 1.27 16.55
C ASP A 34 3.41 -0.04 17.35
N VAL A 35 3.06 -1.16 16.71
CA VAL A 35 3.37 -2.48 17.28
C VAL A 35 4.88 -2.48 17.42
N SER A 36 5.37 -2.47 18.67
CA SER A 36 6.80 -2.49 18.99
C SER A 36 7.49 -3.41 17.98
N LYS A 37 8.52 -2.89 17.31
CA LYS A 37 9.29 -3.53 16.23
C LYS A 37 10.08 -4.75 16.72
N GLU A 38 9.46 -5.61 17.50
CA GLU A 38 10.06 -6.76 18.16
C GLU A 38 9.82 -8.04 17.35
N ASP A 39 8.84 -8.06 16.44
CA ASP A 39 8.53 -9.22 15.58
C ASP A 39 8.84 -9.02 14.09
N THR A 40 9.69 -8.06 13.73
CA THR A 40 10.32 -8.10 12.39
C THR A 40 11.55 -8.99 12.42
N GLN A 41 11.35 -10.27 12.78
CA GLN A 41 12.19 -11.30 12.20
C GLN A 41 11.85 -11.31 10.72
N GLU A 42 12.67 -10.59 9.94
CA GLU A 42 12.66 -10.59 8.49
C GLU A 42 12.78 -12.05 8.03
N THR A 43 11.65 -12.74 7.79
CA THR A 43 11.69 -14.04 7.11
C THR A 43 12.06 -13.77 5.66
N PRO A 44 13.24 -14.21 5.19
CA PRO A 44 13.76 -13.93 3.87
C PRO A 44 13.22 -14.97 2.87
N ASP A 45 11.90 -15.07 2.73
CA ASP A 45 11.31 -16.04 1.78
C ASP A 45 11.12 -15.39 0.40
N SER A 46 12.22 -14.94 -0.19
CA SER A 46 12.40 -14.81 -1.64
C SER A 46 13.89 -14.69 -1.96
N PRO A 47 14.45 -15.51 -2.86
CA PRO A 47 15.86 -15.45 -3.21
C PRO A 47 16.11 -14.25 -4.13
N CYS A 48 16.15 -13.05 -3.56
CA CYS A 48 16.78 -11.91 -4.22
C CYS A 48 18.27 -11.98 -3.87
N ASN A 49 19.02 -12.60 -4.77
CA ASN A 49 20.47 -12.67 -4.71
C ASN A 49 21.08 -11.26 -4.68
N ASP A 50 22.01 -11.09 -3.76
CA ASP A 50 23.03 -10.04 -3.65
C ASP A 50 22.63 -8.55 -3.71
N SER A 51 22.91 -7.90 -2.57
CA SER A 51 23.04 -6.46 -2.31
C SER A 51 21.78 -5.67 -1.94
N GLY A 52 21.65 -5.44 -0.63
CA GLY A 52 21.06 -4.21 -0.07
C GLY A 52 19.54 -4.23 0.06
N LYS A 53 19.06 -3.97 1.29
CA LYS A 53 17.64 -3.71 1.57
C LYS A 53 17.06 -2.71 0.55
N PRO A 54 15.81 -2.88 0.10
CA PRO A 54 15.19 -1.96 -0.85
C PRO A 54 15.28 -0.52 -0.33
N ALA A 55 15.77 0.39 -1.17
CA ALA A 55 16.00 1.80 -0.81
C ALA A 55 14.71 2.53 -0.38
N PHE A 56 13.55 1.98 -0.75
CA PHE A 56 12.24 2.43 -0.33
C PHE A 56 11.36 1.21 -0.06
N SER A 57 10.79 1.12 1.13
CA SER A 57 9.79 0.12 1.48
C SER A 57 8.82 0.73 2.49
N ARG A 58 7.54 0.90 2.11
CA ARG A 58 6.50 1.47 2.98
C ARG A 58 5.18 0.74 2.79
N ARG A 59 4.43 0.63 3.90
CA ARG A 59 3.11 -0.01 3.93
C ARG A 59 2.03 0.98 4.30
N PHE A 60 0.88 0.82 3.67
CA PHE A 60 -0.27 1.71 3.77
C PHE A 60 -1.57 0.91 3.82
N PHE A 61 -2.63 1.55 4.29
CA PHE A 61 -3.98 1.09 4.08
C PHE A 61 -4.73 2.11 3.23
N LEU A 62 -5.21 1.64 2.09
CA LEU A 62 -6.25 2.35 1.36
C LEU A 62 -7.60 2.00 2.00
N VAL A 63 -8.31 3.03 2.45
CA VAL A 63 -9.60 2.90 3.12
C VAL A 63 -10.64 3.64 2.29
N VAL A 64 -11.69 2.91 1.89
CA VAL A 64 -12.84 3.45 1.18
C VAL A 64 -14.10 3.15 1.97
N VAL A 65 -14.91 4.18 2.24
CA VAL A 65 -16.25 4.02 2.83
C VAL A 65 -17.27 4.36 1.76
N GLU A 66 -18.09 3.38 1.42
CA GLU A 66 -19.14 3.47 0.41
C GLU A 66 -20.51 3.45 1.08
N LEU A 67 -21.44 4.32 0.67
CA LEU A 67 -22.84 4.21 1.03
C LEU A 67 -23.54 3.28 0.03
N SER A 68 -23.96 2.11 0.51
CA SER A 68 -24.74 1.18 -0.30
C SER A 68 -26.13 1.74 -0.62
N PRO A 69 -26.80 1.25 -1.69
CA PRO A 69 -28.19 1.63 -1.97
C PRO A 69 -29.18 1.33 -0.85
N THR A 70 -28.81 0.42 0.08
CA THR A 70 -29.60 0.11 1.29
C THR A 70 -29.44 1.14 2.41
N GLY A 71 -28.65 2.19 2.20
CA GLY A 71 -28.34 3.21 3.20
C GLY A 71 -27.32 2.76 4.26
N ARG A 72 -26.63 1.63 4.04
CA ARG A 72 -25.59 1.13 4.94
C ARG A 72 -24.20 1.52 4.44
N SER A 73 -23.32 1.94 5.34
CA SER A 73 -21.91 2.15 5.03
C SER A 73 -21.16 0.82 4.93
N LEU A 74 -20.44 0.63 3.84
CA LEU A 74 -19.56 -0.50 3.58
C LEU A 74 -18.11 -0.01 3.64
N LEU A 75 -17.31 -0.67 4.46
CA LEU A 75 -15.90 -0.38 4.62
C LEU A 75 -15.08 -1.33 3.76
N HIS A 76 -14.28 -0.77 2.87
CA HIS A 76 -13.30 -1.50 2.09
C HIS A 76 -11.89 -1.08 2.50
N MET A 77 -11.04 -2.05 2.81
CA MET A 77 -9.68 -1.81 3.25
C MET A 77 -8.71 -2.69 2.46
N TRP A 78 -7.74 -2.06 1.80
CA TRP A 78 -6.66 -2.75 1.10
C TRP A 78 -5.33 -2.41 1.75
N HIS A 79 -4.55 -3.45 2.03
CA HIS A 79 -3.18 -3.30 2.49
C HIS A 79 -2.25 -3.17 1.28
N LEU A 80 -1.47 -2.09 1.24
CA LEU A 80 -0.57 -1.77 0.14
C LEU A 80 0.86 -1.81 0.64
N HIS A 81 1.72 -2.59 0.00
CA HIS A 81 3.15 -2.59 0.23
C HIS A 81 3.87 -2.08 -1.00
N LEU A 82 4.52 -0.92 -0.87
CA LEU A 82 5.32 -0.32 -1.93
C LEU A 82 6.79 -0.51 -1.62
N ALA A 83 7.50 -1.23 -2.48
CA ALA A 83 8.94 -1.43 -2.39
C ALA A 83 9.61 -1.06 -3.72
N ALA A 84 10.74 -0.36 -3.65
CA ALA A 84 11.56 -0.05 -4.80
C ALA A 84 12.66 -1.11 -4.97
N CYS A 85 12.78 -1.66 -6.16
CA CYS A 85 13.90 -2.50 -6.55
C CYS A 85 14.97 -1.65 -7.26
N PRO A 86 16.27 -1.87 -6.98
CA PRO A 86 17.33 -1.21 -7.73
C PRO A 86 17.29 -1.65 -9.19
N VAL A 87 17.47 -0.69 -10.11
CA VAL A 87 17.61 -0.98 -11.54
C VAL A 87 19.10 -1.02 -11.85
N THR A 88 19.62 -2.19 -12.21
CA THR A 88 20.95 -2.33 -12.82
C THR A 88 20.82 -2.01 -14.31
N ILE A 89 21.30 -0.82 -14.71
CA ILE A 89 21.47 -0.49 -16.13
C ILE A 89 22.73 -1.22 -16.58
N GLU A 90 22.57 -2.35 -17.28
CA GLU A 90 23.69 -2.94 -18.02
C GLU A 90 23.98 -2.03 -19.22
N GLU A 91 25.10 -1.30 -19.16
CA GLU A 91 25.60 -0.52 -20.30
C GLU A 91 25.88 -1.48 -21.46
N THR A 92 25.24 -1.24 -22.61
CA THR A 92 25.43 -1.98 -23.86
C THR A 92 26.38 -1.25 -24.78
#